data_AF-A0A167HR07-F1
#
_entry.id   AF-A0A167HR07-F1
#
_cell.length_a   1.000
_cell.length_b   1.000
_cell.length_c   1.000
_cell.angle_alpha   90.00
_cell.angle_beta   90.00
_cell.angle_gamma   90.00
#
_symmetry.space_group_name_H-M   'P 1'
#
loop_
_entity.id
_entity.type
_entity.pdbx_description
1 polymer ?
#
loop_
_entity_poly.entity_id
_entity_poly.type
_entity_poly.pdbx_seq_one_letter_code
_entity_poly.pdbx_strand_id
1 'polypeptide(L)'
;MAQCTAPSRGHRTASAAENCPACSSRGRYSYGGGYGSGYSSSSPSYGSGTGGGSRSTGGGSSGGSPKPRWSRAGSSVSYTPAQVQSLTPIRETVERRAAAQPELRDVFLCHAWGDRQGAAKELRDLLVVAGVKVWFSENDLPLGVPMMRAIDKGLAASRIGLVLVTPALLERLPTESVADKELSTLLAGNLLVPIIHNTTYEALRNVSPMLASRSGLSTAEDSMAVVATKIAELVQVLTAP
;
A
#
# COMPACT_ATOMS: atom_id res chain seq x y z
N MET A 1 24.90 -14.85 -54.05
CA MET A 1 23.75 -13.96 -53.77
C MET A 1 22.84 -14.69 -52.79
N ALA A 2 22.48 -14.10 -51.66
CA ALA A 2 21.58 -14.76 -50.70
C ALA A 2 20.15 -14.82 -51.26
N GLN A 3 19.54 -16.00 -51.31
CA GLN A 3 18.16 -16.20 -51.76
C GLN A 3 17.22 -16.36 -50.56
N CYS A 4 16.05 -15.69 -50.60
CA CYS A 4 15.04 -15.82 -49.55
C CYS A 4 14.35 -17.19 -49.64
N THR A 5 14.28 -17.90 -48.51
CA THR A 5 13.66 -19.23 -48.41
C THR A 5 12.26 -19.20 -47.76
N ALA A 6 11.66 -18.01 -47.61
CA ALA A 6 10.32 -17.89 -47.03
C ALA A 6 9.25 -18.51 -47.95
N PRO A 7 8.12 -19.02 -47.39
CA PRO A 7 6.97 -19.47 -48.18
C PRO A 7 6.45 -18.37 -49.11
N SER A 8 5.67 -18.72 -50.12
CA SER A 8 5.10 -17.76 -51.10
C SER A 8 4.32 -16.58 -50.49
N ARG A 9 3.87 -16.71 -49.23
CA ARG A 9 3.17 -15.68 -48.46
C ARG A 9 4.09 -14.80 -47.60
N GLY A 10 5.42 -14.96 -47.68
CA GLY A 10 6.41 -14.18 -46.93
C GLY A 10 6.67 -14.68 -45.50
N HIS A 11 7.47 -13.91 -44.74
CA HIS A 11 7.79 -14.22 -43.35
C HIS A 11 6.56 -14.00 -42.45
N ARG A 12 6.27 -14.93 -41.53
CA ARG A 12 5.11 -14.86 -40.63
C ARG A 12 5.28 -13.90 -39.45
N THR A 13 6.51 -13.45 -39.17
CA THR A 13 6.85 -12.56 -38.05
C THR A 13 7.86 -11.51 -38.51
N ALA A 14 7.76 -10.28 -37.98
CA ALA A 14 8.64 -9.16 -38.34
C ALA A 14 10.13 -9.49 -38.10
N SER A 15 10.45 -10.10 -36.96
CA SER A 15 11.81 -10.49 -36.59
C SER A 15 12.42 -11.53 -37.54
N ALA A 16 11.58 -12.34 -38.21
CA ALA A 16 12.07 -13.32 -39.19
C ALA A 16 12.37 -12.67 -40.54
N ALA A 17 11.67 -11.58 -40.89
CA ALA A 17 11.97 -10.78 -42.07
C ALA A 17 13.25 -9.94 -41.89
N GLU A 18 13.43 -9.37 -40.71
CA GLU A 18 14.59 -8.53 -40.37
C GLU A 18 15.90 -9.32 -40.29
N ASN A 19 15.84 -10.58 -39.87
CA ASN A 19 17.01 -11.47 -39.86
C ASN A 19 17.28 -12.14 -41.23
N CYS A 20 16.44 -11.91 -42.24
CA CYS A 20 16.63 -12.48 -43.56
C CYS A 20 17.58 -11.60 -44.39
N PRO A 21 18.77 -12.06 -44.78
CA PRO A 21 19.74 -11.24 -45.51
C PRO A 21 19.27 -10.84 -46.92
N ALA A 22 18.23 -11.49 -47.46
CA ALA A 22 17.63 -11.15 -48.76
C ALA A 22 16.46 -10.16 -48.67
N CYS A 23 15.76 -10.08 -47.53
CA CYS A 23 14.54 -9.28 -47.35
C CYS A 23 14.68 -8.12 -46.35
N SER A 24 15.66 -8.19 -45.44
CA SER A 24 15.92 -7.19 -44.41
C SER A 24 16.20 -5.79 -44.96
N SER A 25 16.77 -5.68 -46.15
CA SER A 25 17.09 -4.40 -46.81
C SER A 25 15.90 -3.77 -47.56
N ARG A 26 14.77 -4.48 -47.72
CA ARG A 26 13.59 -4.00 -48.47
C ARG A 26 12.41 -3.58 -47.58
N GLY A 27 12.50 -3.73 -46.26
CA GLY A 27 11.40 -3.51 -45.31
C GLY A 27 10.99 -2.06 -45.02
N ARG A 28 11.52 -1.05 -45.71
CA ARG A 28 11.22 0.37 -45.41
C ARG A 28 10.31 1.11 -46.39
N TYR A 29 9.83 0.47 -47.45
CA TYR A 29 8.92 1.13 -48.39
C TYR A 29 7.90 0.14 -48.94
N SER A 30 6.70 0.10 -48.34
CA SER A 30 5.52 -0.38 -49.05
C SER A 30 4.39 0.61 -48.89
N TYR A 31 4.28 1.44 -49.93
CA TYR A 31 3.14 2.25 -50.30
C TYR A 31 2.09 1.30 -50.90
N GLY A 32 0.93 1.19 -50.28
CA GLY A 32 -0.20 0.40 -50.77
C GLY A 32 -1.46 1.24 -50.72
N GLY A 33 -1.68 2.05 -51.77
CA GLY A 33 -2.94 2.76 -51.99
C GLY A 33 -3.99 1.83 -52.59
N GLY A 34 -5.24 2.01 -52.15
CA GLY A 34 -6.42 1.36 -52.71
C GLY A 34 -7.69 2.15 -52.37
N TYR A 35 -8.22 2.85 -53.37
CA TYR A 35 -9.63 3.25 -53.62
C TYR A 35 -10.67 2.51 -52.76
N GLY A 36 -11.78 3.06 -52.25
CA GLY A 36 -12.56 4.25 -52.58
C GLY A 36 -14.05 3.85 -52.54
N SER A 37 -14.84 4.55 -51.70
CA SER A 37 -16.32 4.74 -51.73
C SER A 37 -17.05 4.38 -50.43
N GLY A 38 -17.82 5.35 -49.90
CA GLY A 38 -19.08 5.05 -49.20
C GLY A 38 -19.36 5.77 -47.88
N TYR A 39 -19.99 6.94 -47.99
CA TYR A 39 -20.91 7.60 -47.02
C TYR A 39 -20.36 8.46 -45.88
N SER A 40 -20.63 9.75 -46.08
CA SER A 40 -20.42 10.94 -45.26
C SER A 40 -21.37 11.07 -44.06
N SER A 41 -20.93 11.85 -43.07
CA SER A 41 -21.63 12.86 -42.22
C SER A 41 -21.22 12.71 -40.75
N SER A 42 -20.86 13.71 -39.94
CA SER A 42 -20.67 15.17 -40.03
C SER A 42 -19.92 15.51 -38.71
N SER A 43 -18.91 16.38 -38.68
CA SER A 43 -19.06 17.78 -38.23
C SER A 43 -17.67 18.35 -37.82
N PRO A 44 -17.52 19.68 -37.77
CA PRO A 44 -16.29 20.37 -38.18
C PRO A 44 -15.39 20.90 -37.06
N SER A 45 -14.23 21.34 -37.52
CA SER A 45 -13.07 21.93 -36.86
C SER A 45 -13.30 23.27 -36.14
N TYR A 46 -12.61 23.40 -35.01
CA TYR A 46 -11.90 24.59 -34.50
C TYR A 46 -10.89 24.01 -33.49
N GLY A 47 -9.59 24.30 -33.45
CA GLY A 47 -8.86 25.52 -33.75
C GLY A 47 -7.97 25.80 -32.52
N SER A 48 -6.69 25.44 -32.64
CA SER A 48 -5.51 26.00 -31.96
C SER A 48 -5.54 26.27 -30.44
N GLY A 49 -4.66 25.60 -29.68
CA GLY A 49 -4.28 26.01 -28.32
C GLY A 49 -3.22 25.12 -27.65
N THR A 50 -1.95 25.38 -27.96
CA THR A 50 -0.78 25.43 -27.05
C THR A 50 -0.70 24.61 -25.75
N GLY A 51 0.43 23.88 -25.62
CA GLY A 51 1.14 23.64 -24.35
C GLY A 51 0.77 22.34 -23.63
N GLY A 52 1.67 21.43 -23.27
CA GLY A 52 3.13 21.43 -23.27
C GLY A 52 3.61 19.99 -23.19
N GLY A 53 4.76 19.72 -23.80
CA GLY A 53 5.31 18.39 -23.96
C GLY A 53 5.59 17.68 -22.64
N SER A 54 5.15 16.43 -22.55
CA SER A 54 5.68 15.45 -21.61
C SER A 54 7.14 15.19 -21.96
N ARG A 55 8.03 15.98 -21.36
CA ARG A 55 9.47 15.74 -21.37
C ARG A 55 9.72 14.48 -20.57
N SER A 56 9.90 13.37 -21.30
CA SER A 56 10.63 12.20 -20.83
C SER A 56 12.05 12.64 -20.49
N THR A 57 12.23 13.02 -19.23
CA THR A 57 13.56 13.30 -18.69
C THR A 57 14.14 11.95 -18.30
N GLY A 58 14.92 11.36 -19.21
CA GLY A 58 15.91 10.37 -18.84
C GLY A 58 16.89 11.03 -17.88
N GLY A 59 16.73 10.76 -16.59
CA GLY A 59 17.68 11.10 -15.54
C GLY A 59 18.31 9.82 -15.03
N GLY A 60 19.60 9.64 -15.30
CA GLY A 60 20.38 8.56 -14.73
C GLY A 60 20.58 8.71 -13.21
N SER A 61 20.72 7.55 -12.57
CA SER A 61 21.46 7.30 -11.31
C SER A 61 21.00 8.00 -10.03
N SER A 62 20.24 7.28 -9.21
CA SER A 62 20.65 6.87 -7.85
C SER A 62 19.61 5.90 -7.28
N GLY A 63 20.04 4.81 -6.65
CA GLY A 63 19.18 3.74 -6.14
C GLY A 63 18.34 4.17 -4.93
N GLY A 64 17.32 5.00 -5.15
CA GLY A 64 16.33 5.40 -4.15
C GLY A 64 15.00 4.68 -4.39
N SER A 65 14.53 3.93 -3.40
CA SER A 65 13.21 3.30 -3.42
C SER A 65 12.09 4.33 -3.64
N PRO A 66 11.01 4.01 -4.38
CA PRO A 66 9.93 4.95 -4.66
C PRO A 66 9.29 5.46 -3.35
N LYS A 67 9.33 6.78 -3.14
CA LYS A 67 8.69 7.42 -1.97
C LYS A 67 7.16 7.41 -2.15
N PRO A 68 6.37 6.97 -1.15
CA PRO A 68 4.92 7.00 -1.24
C PRO A 68 4.39 8.43 -1.14
N ARG A 69 3.19 8.67 -1.69
CA ARG A 69 2.55 10.00 -1.75
C ARG A 69 2.28 10.68 -0.40
N TRP A 70 2.24 9.89 0.68
CA TRP A 70 2.04 10.39 2.04
C TRP A 70 3.36 10.63 2.79
N SER A 71 4.50 10.19 2.25
CA SER A 71 5.79 10.46 2.85
C SER A 71 6.14 11.94 2.69
N ARG A 72 6.64 12.56 3.76
CA ARG A 72 7.00 13.98 3.74
C ARG A 72 8.25 14.18 2.88
N ALA A 73 8.35 15.35 2.23
CA ALA A 73 9.49 15.68 1.37
C ALA A 73 10.86 15.52 2.08
N GLY A 74 10.93 15.83 3.38
CA GLY A 74 12.13 15.70 4.22
C GLY A 74 12.27 14.38 4.99
N SER A 75 11.43 13.39 4.72
CA SER A 75 11.49 12.11 5.43
C SER A 75 12.72 11.28 5.03
N SER A 76 13.43 10.77 6.04
CA SER A 76 14.55 9.84 5.90
C SER A 76 14.10 8.37 5.80
N VAL A 77 12.80 8.10 5.90
CA VAL A 77 12.26 6.75 5.93
C VAL A 77 12.06 6.22 4.50
N SER A 78 12.58 5.02 4.25
CA SER A 78 12.39 4.30 2.99
C SER A 78 11.23 3.31 3.09
N TYR A 79 10.56 3.10 1.96
CA TYR A 79 9.47 2.14 1.81
C TYR A 79 9.80 1.18 0.69
N THR A 80 9.54 -0.11 0.90
CA THR A 80 9.62 -1.08 -0.19
C THR A 80 8.39 -0.95 -1.11
N PRO A 81 8.48 -1.33 -2.40
CA PRO A 81 7.31 -1.29 -3.29
C PRO A 81 6.10 -2.08 -2.75
N ALA A 82 6.35 -3.21 -2.09
CA ALA A 82 5.32 -4.01 -1.44
C ALA A 82 4.67 -3.26 -0.25
N GLN A 83 5.48 -2.58 0.57
CA GLN A 83 4.95 -1.74 1.65
C GLN A 83 4.07 -0.62 1.09
N VAL A 84 4.52 0.09 0.04
CA VAL A 84 3.71 1.14 -0.60
C VAL A 84 2.37 0.60 -1.10
N GLN A 85 2.38 -0.52 -1.84
CA GLN A 85 1.15 -1.13 -2.35
C GLN A 85 0.18 -1.51 -1.23
N SER A 86 0.70 -2.06 -0.12
CA SER A 86 -0.13 -2.49 1.00
C SER A 86 -0.68 -1.36 1.87
N LEU A 87 0.09 -0.28 2.03
CA LEU A 87 -0.29 0.87 2.87
C LEU A 87 -1.17 1.87 2.13
N THR A 88 -1.19 1.85 0.80
CA THR A 88 -2.03 2.73 -0.03
C THR A 88 -3.53 2.64 0.33
N PRO A 89 -4.19 1.46 0.40
CA PRO A 89 -5.61 1.39 0.76
C PRO A 89 -5.90 1.84 2.20
N ILE A 90 -4.94 1.65 3.11
CA ILE A 90 -5.03 2.14 4.49
C ILE A 90 -4.98 3.67 4.48
N ARG A 91 -4.06 4.27 3.71
CA ARG A 91 -3.96 5.72 3.54
C ARG A 91 -5.25 6.33 3.00
N GLU A 92 -5.83 5.76 1.95
CA GLU A 92 -7.09 6.23 1.38
C GLU A 92 -8.23 6.19 2.41
N THR A 93 -8.24 5.14 3.24
CA THR A 93 -9.24 4.99 4.30
C THR A 93 -9.04 6.02 5.43
N VAL A 94 -7.79 6.31 5.81
CA VAL A 94 -7.45 7.40 6.74
C VAL A 94 -7.94 8.73 6.19
N GLU A 95 -7.62 9.06 4.93
CA GLU A 95 -8.01 10.33 4.30
C GLU A 95 -9.54 10.48 4.26
N ARG A 96 -10.25 9.43 3.84
CA ARG A 96 -11.72 9.41 3.81
C ARG A 96 -12.33 9.63 5.19
N ARG A 97 -11.83 8.94 6.22
CA ARG A 97 -12.34 9.08 7.60
C ARG A 97 -11.96 10.42 8.23
N ALA A 98 -10.75 10.92 7.96
CA ALA A 98 -10.33 12.23 8.42
C ALA A 98 -11.22 13.35 7.86
N ALA A 99 -11.66 13.23 6.60
CA ALA A 99 -12.58 14.17 5.98
C ALA A 99 -14.02 14.03 6.50
N ALA A 100 -14.49 12.80 6.76
CA ALA A 100 -15.86 12.55 7.21
C ALA A 100 -16.07 12.80 8.71
N GLN A 101 -15.06 12.53 9.55
CA GLN A 101 -15.13 12.53 11.01
C GLN A 101 -13.83 13.14 11.60
N PRO A 102 -13.71 14.48 11.61
CA PRO A 102 -12.49 15.17 12.05
C PRO A 102 -12.19 15.00 13.54
N GLU A 103 -13.20 14.70 14.36
CA GLU A 103 -13.08 14.49 15.81
C GLU A 103 -12.41 13.17 16.21
N LEU A 104 -12.33 12.20 15.30
CA LEU A 104 -11.70 10.91 15.59
C LEU A 104 -10.21 11.05 15.89
N ARG A 105 -9.71 10.17 16.76
CA ARG A 105 -8.27 9.99 16.96
C ARG A 105 -7.64 9.36 15.72
N ASP A 106 -6.33 9.51 15.57
CA ASP A 106 -5.64 9.04 14.37
C ASP A 106 -5.52 7.52 14.37
N VAL A 107 -5.13 6.95 15.51
CA VAL A 107 -4.90 5.51 15.64
C VAL A 107 -5.42 4.98 16.96
N PHE A 108 -5.90 3.75 16.95
CA PHE A 108 -6.08 2.93 18.15
C PHE A 108 -4.94 1.93 18.24
N LEU A 109 -4.34 1.75 19.42
CA LEU A 109 -3.29 0.75 19.65
C LEU A 109 -3.81 -0.41 20.50
N CYS A 110 -3.98 -1.57 19.87
CA CYS A 110 -4.26 -2.85 20.50
C CYS A 110 -2.96 -3.53 20.90
N HIS A 111 -2.87 -4.04 22.13
CA HIS A 111 -1.72 -4.78 22.62
C HIS A 111 -2.11 -5.77 23.72
N ALA A 112 -1.24 -6.73 24.02
CA ALA A 112 -1.44 -7.62 25.16
C ALA A 112 -1.17 -6.87 26.47
N TRP A 113 -1.88 -7.27 27.54
CA TRP A 113 -1.71 -6.67 28.88
C TRP A 113 -0.27 -6.73 29.40
N GLY A 114 0.50 -7.76 29.01
CA GLY A 114 1.91 -7.91 29.38
C GLY A 114 2.82 -6.83 28.80
N ASP A 115 2.47 -6.28 27.63
CA ASP A 115 3.31 -5.31 26.92
C ASP A 115 3.09 -3.86 27.37
N ARG A 116 2.15 -3.64 28.30
CA ARG A 116 1.65 -2.32 28.69
C ARG A 116 2.76 -1.37 29.20
N GLN A 117 3.77 -1.91 29.88
CA GLN A 117 4.94 -1.15 30.37
C GLN A 117 6.19 -1.33 29.48
N GLY A 118 6.11 -2.15 28.44
CA GLY A 118 7.21 -2.46 27.52
C GLY A 118 6.93 -1.88 26.13
N ALA A 119 6.91 -2.76 25.13
CA ALA A 119 6.82 -2.40 23.72
C ALA A 119 5.60 -1.53 23.38
N ALA A 120 4.45 -1.73 24.03
CA ALA A 120 3.25 -0.94 23.76
C ALA A 120 3.40 0.51 24.23
N LYS A 121 4.03 0.72 25.39
CA LYS A 121 4.33 2.05 25.91
C LYS A 121 5.35 2.77 25.02
N GLU A 122 6.42 2.08 24.64
CA GLU A 122 7.45 2.63 23.77
C GLU A 122 6.85 3.10 22.43
N LEU A 123 6.06 2.25 21.77
CA LEU A 123 5.41 2.59 20.50
C LEU A 123 4.44 3.77 20.67
N ARG A 124 3.64 3.78 21.74
CA ARG A 124 2.72 4.89 22.03
C ARG A 124 3.48 6.20 22.21
N ASP A 125 4.52 6.19 23.04
CA ASP A 125 5.27 7.40 23.37
C ASP A 125 5.95 7.96 22.11
N LEU A 126 6.49 7.10 21.24
CA LEU A 126 7.02 7.49 19.93
C LEU A 126 5.96 8.09 19.00
N LEU A 127 4.76 7.50 18.94
CA LEU A 127 3.64 8.01 18.14
C LEU A 127 3.16 9.39 18.64
N VAL A 128 3.08 9.56 19.97
CA VAL A 128 2.71 10.83 20.59
C VAL A 128 3.75 11.91 20.30
N VAL A 129 5.04 11.59 20.42
CA VAL A 129 6.15 12.51 20.05
C VAL A 129 6.09 12.88 18.56
N ALA A 130 5.68 11.94 17.70
CA ALA A 130 5.47 12.20 16.28
C ALA A 130 4.21 13.06 15.99
N GLY A 131 3.40 13.38 17.01
CA GLY A 131 2.19 14.20 16.90
C GLY A 131 0.94 13.41 16.48
N VAL A 132 0.91 12.10 16.69
CA VAL A 132 -0.23 11.23 16.39
C VAL A 132 -1.16 11.16 17.61
N LYS A 133 -2.46 11.34 17.40
CA LYS A 133 -3.48 11.14 18.45
C LYS A 133 -3.75 9.65 18.62
N VAL A 134 -3.22 9.06 19.68
CA VAL A 134 -3.36 7.62 19.98
C VAL A 134 -4.52 7.37 20.96
N TRP A 135 -5.37 6.41 20.63
CA TRP A 135 -6.28 5.76 21.56
C TRP A 135 -5.58 4.56 22.18
N PHE A 136 -5.39 4.59 23.50
CA PHE A 136 -4.60 3.59 24.22
C PHE A 136 -5.43 2.94 25.31
N SER A 137 -5.47 1.60 25.26
CA SER A 137 -6.29 0.73 26.09
C SER A 137 -6.15 0.95 27.60
N GLU A 138 -4.97 1.38 28.10
CA GLU A 138 -4.74 1.61 29.55
C GLU A 138 -5.71 2.62 30.18
N ASN A 139 -6.23 3.59 29.41
CA ASN A 139 -7.13 4.61 29.95
C ASN A 139 -8.62 4.27 29.78
N ASP A 140 -8.96 3.38 28.84
CA ASP A 140 -10.34 3.27 28.32
C ASP A 140 -10.94 1.84 28.35
N LEU A 141 -10.16 0.82 28.76
CA LEU A 141 -10.62 -0.58 28.85
C LEU A 141 -10.27 -1.24 30.20
N PRO A 142 -11.27 -1.52 31.06
CA PRO A 142 -11.05 -2.25 32.30
C PRO A 142 -10.66 -3.72 32.04
N LEU A 143 -9.91 -4.29 32.98
CA LEU A 143 -9.56 -5.72 33.02
C LEU A 143 -10.80 -6.60 32.80
N GLY A 144 -10.73 -7.55 31.87
CA GLY A 144 -11.80 -8.50 31.58
C GLY A 144 -12.78 -8.11 30.48
N VAL A 145 -12.58 -6.98 29.79
CA VAL A 145 -13.29 -6.71 28.53
C VAL A 145 -12.71 -7.61 27.43
N PRO A 146 -13.54 -8.39 26.71
CA PRO A 146 -13.07 -9.20 25.59
C PRO A 146 -12.35 -8.33 24.56
N MET A 147 -11.21 -8.81 24.04
CA MET A 147 -10.39 -8.09 23.06
C MET A 147 -11.20 -7.53 21.88
N MET A 148 -12.25 -8.23 21.46
CA MET A 148 -13.11 -7.78 20.35
C MET A 148 -13.85 -6.49 20.66
N ARG A 149 -14.46 -6.39 21.85
CA ARG A 149 -15.16 -5.18 22.28
C ARG A 149 -14.19 -4.00 22.43
N ALA A 150 -12.94 -4.28 22.80
CA ALA A 150 -11.87 -3.30 22.82
C ALA A 150 -11.56 -2.77 21.41
N ILE A 151 -11.43 -3.66 20.43
CA ILE A 151 -11.19 -3.29 19.03
C ILE A 151 -12.36 -2.47 18.47
N ASP A 152 -13.61 -2.88 18.71
CA ASP A 152 -14.80 -2.16 18.23
C ASP A 152 -14.82 -0.71 18.74
N LYS A 153 -14.61 -0.52 20.04
CA LYS A 153 -14.55 0.82 20.65
C LYS A 153 -13.38 1.63 20.11
N GLY A 154 -12.21 1.00 19.98
CA GLY A 154 -11.02 1.65 19.44
C GLY A 154 -11.21 2.11 17.99
N LEU A 155 -11.79 1.26 17.14
CA LEU A 155 -12.08 1.55 15.72
C LEU A 155 -13.23 2.52 15.51
N ALA A 156 -14.18 2.61 16.46
CA ALA A 156 -15.22 3.62 16.45
C ALA A 156 -14.68 5.00 16.86
N ALA A 157 -13.67 5.04 17.73
CA ALA A 157 -13.04 6.28 18.20
C ALA A 157 -11.81 6.72 17.38
N SER A 158 -11.37 5.91 16.42
CA SER A 158 -10.12 6.13 15.68
C SER A 158 -10.28 5.90 14.18
N ARG A 159 -9.44 6.58 13.38
CA ARG A 159 -9.46 6.44 11.92
C ARG A 159 -9.00 5.04 11.50
N ILE A 160 -7.93 4.53 12.10
CA ILE A 160 -7.43 3.16 11.92
C ILE A 160 -7.04 2.54 13.27
N GLY A 161 -6.80 1.24 13.27
CA GLY A 161 -6.29 0.47 14.39
C GLY A 161 -4.94 -0.18 14.07
N LEU A 162 -4.11 -0.27 15.09
CA LEU A 162 -2.81 -0.90 15.10
C LEU A 162 -2.89 -2.09 16.05
N VAL A 163 -2.35 -3.23 15.66
CA VAL A 163 -2.28 -4.41 16.53
C VAL A 163 -0.82 -4.75 16.75
N LEU A 164 -0.33 -4.49 17.97
CA LEU A 164 1.03 -4.87 18.35
C LEU A 164 1.07 -6.37 18.67
N VAL A 165 1.63 -7.12 17.74
CA VAL A 165 1.73 -8.59 17.81
C VAL A 165 3.05 -8.95 18.47
N THR A 166 2.98 -9.35 19.73
CA THR A 166 4.08 -9.86 20.55
C THR A 166 3.85 -11.33 20.91
N PRO A 167 4.84 -12.04 21.45
CA PRO A 167 4.63 -13.37 22.03
C PRO A 167 3.50 -13.38 23.08
N ALA A 168 3.41 -12.35 23.92
CA ALA A 168 2.35 -12.22 24.92
C ALA A 168 0.94 -12.10 24.31
N LEU A 169 0.82 -11.50 23.11
CA LEU A 169 -0.44 -11.49 22.36
C LEU A 169 -0.76 -12.87 21.81
N LEU A 170 0.23 -13.54 21.20
CA LEU A 170 0.05 -14.85 20.57
C LEU A 170 -0.40 -15.92 21.57
N GLU A 171 0.07 -15.87 22.81
CA GLU A 171 -0.38 -16.77 23.88
C GLU A 171 -1.84 -16.54 24.28
N ARG A 172 -2.35 -15.32 24.15
CA ARG A 172 -3.71 -14.95 24.59
C ARG A 172 -4.77 -15.07 23.51
N LEU A 173 -4.41 -14.88 22.24
CA LEU A 173 -5.35 -14.95 21.12
C LEU A 173 -6.20 -16.24 21.10
N PRO A 174 -5.65 -17.45 21.38
CA PRO A 174 -6.45 -18.67 21.46
C PRO A 174 -7.45 -18.69 22.64
N THR A 175 -7.07 -18.08 23.77
CA THR A 175 -7.85 -18.11 25.02
C THR A 175 -9.01 -17.11 25.02
N GLU A 176 -8.86 -15.99 24.31
CA GLU A 176 -9.87 -14.92 24.22
C GLU A 176 -11.10 -15.31 23.34
N SER A 177 -11.15 -16.54 22.80
CA SER A 177 -12.26 -17.05 21.96
C SER A 177 -12.66 -16.07 20.85
N VAL A 178 -11.66 -15.52 20.16
CA VAL A 178 -11.89 -14.64 19.01
C VAL A 178 -12.41 -15.51 17.87
N ALA A 179 -13.72 -15.49 17.65
CA ALA A 179 -14.31 -16.16 16.51
C ALA A 179 -13.79 -15.53 15.21
N ASP A 180 -13.25 -16.36 14.30
CA ASP A 180 -12.74 -15.92 12.99
C ASP A 180 -13.75 -15.06 12.21
N LYS A 181 -15.05 -15.31 12.43
CA LYS A 181 -16.16 -14.57 11.82
C LYS A 181 -16.24 -13.11 12.29
N GLU A 182 -16.00 -12.84 13.57
CA GLU A 182 -16.04 -11.47 14.13
C GLU A 182 -14.80 -10.67 13.73
N LEU A 183 -13.63 -11.34 13.77
CA LEU A 183 -12.37 -10.77 13.29
C LEU A 183 -12.45 -10.41 11.80
N SER A 184 -13.13 -11.23 10.98
CA SER A 184 -13.33 -10.97 9.56
C SER A 184 -14.16 -9.70 9.29
N THR A 185 -15.15 -9.39 10.13
CA THR A 185 -15.99 -8.18 10.00
C THR A 185 -15.19 -6.92 10.27
N LEU A 186 -14.31 -6.94 11.28
CA LEU A 186 -13.44 -5.79 11.61
C LEU A 186 -12.30 -5.63 10.60
N LEU A 187 -11.81 -6.72 10.04
CA LEU A 187 -10.77 -6.72 9.00
C LEU A 187 -11.28 -6.31 7.62
N ALA A 188 -12.59 -6.43 7.36
CA ALA A 188 -13.19 -6.08 6.07
C ALA A 188 -13.00 -4.60 5.67
N GLY A 189 -12.77 -3.71 6.65
CA GLY A 189 -12.57 -2.29 6.40
C GLY A 189 -11.14 -1.87 6.00
N ASN A 190 -10.16 -2.79 5.95
CA ASN A 190 -8.72 -2.45 5.86
C ASN A 190 -8.27 -1.45 6.95
N LEU A 191 -8.91 -1.52 8.12
CA LEU A 191 -8.70 -0.57 9.20
C LEU A 191 -7.64 -1.02 10.18
N LEU A 192 -7.17 -2.26 10.11
CA LEU A 192 -6.24 -2.84 11.08
C LEU A 192 -4.89 -3.12 10.44
N VAL A 193 -3.83 -2.60 11.05
CA VAL A 193 -2.45 -2.80 10.64
C VAL A 193 -1.71 -3.60 11.73
N PRO A 194 -1.28 -4.85 11.44
CA PRO A 194 -0.47 -5.60 12.39
C PRO A 194 0.96 -5.04 12.45
N ILE A 195 1.53 -5.00 13.66
CA ILE A 195 2.91 -4.63 13.93
C ILE A 195 3.57 -5.81 14.63
N ILE A 196 4.38 -6.56 13.89
CA ILE A 196 5.09 -7.73 14.41
C ILE A 196 6.26 -7.24 15.27
N HIS A 197 6.30 -7.63 16.54
CA HIS A 197 7.36 -7.26 17.48
C HIS A 197 7.85 -8.45 18.28
N ASN A 198 9.17 -8.70 18.26
CA ASN A 198 9.81 -9.86 18.91
C ASN A 198 9.14 -11.21 18.58
N THR A 199 8.57 -11.34 17.39
CA THR A 199 7.90 -12.55 16.89
C THR A 199 7.96 -12.61 15.37
N THR A 200 7.31 -13.59 14.75
CA THR A 200 7.30 -13.81 13.29
C THR A 200 5.89 -13.83 12.72
N TYR A 201 5.76 -13.52 11.43
CA TYR A 201 4.50 -13.69 10.70
C TYR A 201 4.03 -15.15 10.68
N GLU A 202 4.94 -16.12 10.73
CA GLU A 202 4.60 -17.54 10.82
C GLU A 202 3.92 -17.88 12.15
N ALA A 203 4.48 -17.38 13.27
CA ALA A 203 3.89 -17.56 14.59
C ALA A 203 2.50 -16.91 14.66
N LEU A 204 2.33 -15.73 14.08
CA LEU A 204 1.01 -15.11 13.96
C LEU A 204 0.06 -15.93 13.09
N ARG A 205 0.53 -16.48 11.96
CA ARG A 205 -0.29 -17.28 11.05
C ARG A 205 -0.82 -18.55 11.70
N ASN A 206 -0.03 -19.19 12.55
CA ASN A 206 -0.44 -20.40 13.27
C ASN A 206 -1.58 -20.14 14.27
N VAL A 207 -1.65 -18.92 14.81
CA VAL A 207 -2.65 -18.53 15.81
C VAL A 207 -3.85 -17.82 15.17
N SER A 208 -3.61 -16.91 14.24
CA SER A 208 -4.63 -16.15 13.52
C SER A 208 -4.22 -15.95 12.05
N PRO A 209 -4.61 -16.89 11.17
CA PRO A 209 -4.37 -16.77 9.73
C PRO A 209 -4.98 -15.50 9.13
N MET A 210 -6.11 -15.04 9.67
CA MET A 210 -6.81 -13.82 9.22
C MET A 210 -6.00 -12.55 9.49
N LEU A 211 -5.44 -12.38 10.70
CA LEU A 211 -4.55 -11.26 10.99
C LEU A 211 -3.24 -11.35 10.18
N ALA A 212 -2.68 -12.56 10.05
CA ALA A 212 -1.47 -12.78 9.25
C ALA A 212 -1.66 -12.57 7.74
N SER A 213 -2.90 -12.58 7.24
CA SER A 213 -3.21 -12.27 5.84
C SER A 213 -3.05 -10.79 5.51
N ARG A 214 -3.03 -9.92 6.54
CA ARG A 214 -2.85 -8.49 6.37
C ARG A 214 -1.37 -8.15 6.30
N SER A 215 -1.06 -7.23 5.41
CA SER A 215 0.25 -6.60 5.36
C SER A 215 0.41 -5.66 6.55
N GLY A 216 1.52 -5.81 7.27
CA GLY A 216 1.84 -5.01 8.45
C GLY A 216 3.28 -4.54 8.44
N LEU A 217 3.68 -3.91 9.53
CA LEU A 217 5.06 -3.51 9.79
C LEU A 217 5.72 -4.53 10.71
N SER A 218 7.04 -4.65 10.64
CA SER A 218 7.80 -5.57 11.48
C SER A 218 8.97 -4.85 12.13
N THR A 219 9.11 -5.00 13.45
CA THR A 219 10.27 -4.45 14.16
C THR A 219 11.54 -5.27 13.95
N ALA A 220 11.47 -6.39 13.20
CA ALA A 220 12.63 -7.14 12.75
C ALA A 220 13.26 -6.53 11.49
N GLU A 221 12.46 -5.81 10.68
CA GLU A 221 12.92 -5.13 9.47
C GLU A 221 13.31 -3.68 9.76
N ASP A 222 12.49 -2.99 10.56
CA ASP A 222 12.65 -1.58 10.91
C ASP A 222 12.73 -1.43 12.43
N SER A 223 13.43 -0.41 12.95
CA SER A 223 13.37 -0.12 14.39
C SER A 223 11.97 0.38 14.79
N MET A 224 11.61 0.26 16.08
CA MET A 224 10.32 0.76 16.59
C MET A 224 10.10 2.25 16.26
N ALA A 225 11.16 3.06 16.31
CA ALA A 225 11.12 4.48 15.94
C ALA A 225 10.82 4.69 14.45
N VAL A 226 11.40 3.88 13.55
CA VAL A 226 11.10 3.94 12.11
C VAL A 226 9.67 3.50 11.85
N VAL A 227 9.20 2.42 12.51
CA VAL A 227 7.81 1.95 12.42
C VAL A 227 6.84 3.05 12.87
N ALA A 228 7.10 3.70 14.01
CA ALA A 228 6.28 4.81 14.50
C ALA A 228 6.26 5.98 13.51
N THR A 229 7.40 6.29 12.89
CA THR A 229 7.49 7.33 11.86
C THR A 229 6.67 6.97 10.63
N LYS A 230 6.77 5.72 10.13
CA LYS A 230 5.96 5.22 9.00
C LYS A 230 4.46 5.37 9.27
N ILE A 231 4.04 5.01 10.48
CA ILE A 231 2.64 5.14 10.91
C ILE A 231 2.25 6.61 11.00
N ALA A 232 3.09 7.47 11.57
CA ALA A 232 2.81 8.90 11.67
C ALA A 232 2.61 9.53 10.28
N GLU A 233 3.48 9.22 9.32
CA GLU A 233 3.31 9.67 7.93
C GLU A 233 2.03 9.14 7.29
N LEU A 234 1.67 7.89 7.60
CA LEU A 234 0.46 7.25 7.07
C LEU A 234 -0.81 7.96 7.57
N VAL A 235 -0.86 8.33 8.85
CA VAL A 235 -2.09 8.83 9.50
C VAL A 235 -2.22 10.34 9.51
N GLN A 236 -1.11 11.06 9.44
CA GLN A 236 -1.15 12.51 9.37
C GLN A 236 -1.61 12.93 7.98
N VAL A 237 -2.89 13.27 7.91
CA VAL A 237 -3.45 14.01 6.79
C VAL A 237 -3.12 15.47 7.08
N LEU A 238 -2.32 16.10 6.23
CA LEU A 238 -2.11 17.55 6.28
C LEU A 238 -3.48 18.19 6.02
N THR A 239 -4.22 18.50 7.09
CA THR A 239 -5.33 19.42 7.00
C THR A 239 -4.71 20.77 6.66
N ALA A 240 -4.85 21.18 5.40
CA ALA A 240 -4.54 22.55 5.02
C ALA A 240 -5.35 23.49 5.93
N PRO A 241 -4.72 24.52 6.53
CA PRO A 241 -5.42 25.52 7.33
C PRO A 241 -6.43 26.32 6.50
#